data_AF-A2X1S4-F1
#
_entry.id   AF-A2X1S4-F1
#
_cell.length_a   1.000
_cell.length_b   1.000
_cell.length_c   1.000
_cell.angle_alpha   90.00
_cell.angle_beta   90.00
_cell.angle_gamma   90.00
#
_symmetry.space_group_name_H-M   'P 1'
#
loop_
_entity.id
_entity.type
_entity.pdbx_description
1 polymer ?
#
loop_
_entity_poly.entity_id
_entity_poly.type
_entity_poly.pdbx_seq_one_letter_code
_entity_poly.pdbx_strand_id
1 'polypeptide(L)'
;MAASRLALLLLVLAVAAARHALPAAGSDAHPGYDGAEDTCGVPAAAAAAAGRMEEYGGGRILNITHAYRADLPAYAPGAVTGPVVRLRDSMANGTLYNLSELKMECHMGTQVDAPGHMNQSHYAAGLDVDKLDLDLLNGPTLLVDTPRNTNITAKAMESLNIPKGVRRVLFRTLNTDRKLMWKKGGDLSYVGFTEDGAQWLVDNTDIKLVGIDYLSVAAYDHLITAHVVFFKIPNIILVEGLKLDDVKAGIYMLHCLPLRLVGSEGSPIRCILIK
;
A
#
# COMPACT_ATOMS: atom_id res chain seq x y z
N MET A 1 -19.15 39.55 -51.51
CA MET A 1 -19.41 40.51 -50.41
C MET A 1 -19.64 39.65 -49.16
N ALA A 2 -18.57 39.35 -48.40
CA ALA A 2 -18.17 40.02 -47.14
C ALA A 2 -19.32 40.07 -46.12
N ALA A 3 -19.27 39.65 -44.85
CA ALA A 3 -18.26 39.15 -43.91
C ALA A 3 -19.06 38.35 -42.83
N SER A 4 -18.54 37.44 -42.01
CA SER A 4 -17.71 37.74 -40.84
C SER A 4 -17.41 36.43 -40.08
N ARG A 5 -16.16 36.28 -39.64
CA ARG A 5 -15.72 35.31 -38.63
C ARG A 5 -15.68 36.00 -37.26
N LEU A 6 -15.74 35.17 -36.20
CA LEU A 6 -15.14 35.35 -34.87
C LEU A 6 -15.96 35.94 -33.70
N ALA A 7 -15.87 35.21 -32.57
CA ALA A 7 -15.84 35.61 -31.15
C ALA A 7 -17.16 35.73 -30.36
N LEU A 8 -17.35 34.80 -29.39
CA LEU A 8 -17.36 35.00 -27.92
C LEU A 8 -17.98 33.72 -27.26
N LEU A 9 -17.21 32.74 -26.79
CA LEU A 9 -16.69 32.57 -25.42
C LEU A 9 -17.57 33.14 -24.28
N LEU A 10 -17.76 32.31 -23.24
CA LEU A 10 -18.29 32.58 -21.88
C LEU A 10 -19.82 32.49 -21.67
N LEU A 11 -20.28 31.30 -21.28
CA LEU A 11 -21.37 31.19 -20.29
C LEU A 11 -21.08 30.06 -19.29
N VAL A 12 -20.27 30.44 -18.29
CA VAL A 12 -20.46 30.21 -16.85
C VAL A 12 -21.05 28.87 -16.40
N LEU A 13 -20.20 28.10 -15.73
CA LEU A 13 -20.53 27.10 -14.70
C LEU A 13 -21.56 27.63 -13.70
N ALA A 14 -22.68 26.92 -13.52
CA ALA A 14 -23.43 26.92 -12.27
C ALA A 14 -24.25 25.64 -12.07
N VAL A 15 -23.72 24.76 -11.23
CA VAL A 15 -24.42 24.14 -10.09
C VAL A 15 -25.79 23.49 -10.35
N ALA A 16 -25.79 22.16 -10.40
CA ALA A 16 -26.74 21.34 -9.64
C ALA A 16 -26.15 19.93 -9.45
N ALA A 17 -25.21 19.81 -8.51
CA ALA A 17 -24.90 18.51 -7.93
C ALA A 17 -26.13 18.06 -7.12
N ALA A 18 -26.94 17.19 -7.70
CA ALA A 18 -27.94 16.44 -6.96
C ALA A 18 -27.21 15.56 -5.93
N ARG A 19 -27.08 16.10 -4.72
CA ARG A 19 -26.66 15.34 -3.53
C ARG A 19 -27.76 14.33 -3.22
N HIS A 20 -27.59 13.09 -3.64
CA HIS A 20 -28.31 11.99 -3.01
C HIS A 20 -27.67 11.78 -1.63
N ALA A 21 -28.35 12.31 -0.61
CA ALA A 21 -28.05 11.98 0.77
C ALA A 21 -28.35 10.48 0.98
N LEU A 22 -27.29 9.68 1.11
CA LEU A 22 -27.40 8.32 1.63
C LEU A 22 -27.71 8.40 3.13
N PRO A 23 -28.58 7.53 3.67
CA PRO A 23 -28.84 7.50 5.10
C PRO A 23 -27.57 7.10 5.85
N ALA A 24 -27.12 8.01 6.71
CA ALA A 24 -26.07 7.76 7.69
C ALA A 24 -26.66 6.96 8.86
N ALA A 25 -26.25 5.71 8.98
CA ALA A 25 -26.10 4.93 10.21
C ALA A 25 -25.69 3.51 9.81
N GLY A 26 -24.41 3.30 9.55
CA GLY A 26 -23.81 1.98 9.64
C GLY A 26 -22.82 2.06 10.78
N SER A 27 -22.94 1.18 11.78
CA SER A 27 -21.91 1.06 12.80
C SER A 27 -20.59 0.66 12.16
N ASP A 28 -19.48 1.05 12.78
CA ASP A 28 -18.17 0.48 12.46
C ASP A 28 -18.28 -1.05 12.40
N ALA A 29 -17.50 -1.68 11.51
CA ALA A 29 -17.62 -3.10 11.18
C ALA A 29 -17.49 -4.06 12.39
N HIS A 30 -17.07 -3.54 13.54
CA HIS A 30 -17.05 -4.25 14.81
C HIS A 30 -17.76 -3.41 15.88
N PRO A 31 -18.88 -3.84 16.47
CA PRO A 31 -19.35 -3.24 17.72
C PRO A 31 -18.29 -3.56 18.79
N GLY A 32 -17.73 -2.56 19.46
CA GLY A 32 -16.96 -2.85 20.68
C GLY A 32 -17.79 -3.76 21.58
N TYR A 33 -17.17 -4.79 22.17
CA TYR A 33 -17.88 -5.71 23.07
C TYR A 33 -18.29 -4.94 24.34
N ASP A 34 -19.44 -4.28 24.29
CA ASP A 34 -20.15 -3.88 25.50
C ASP A 34 -20.72 -5.14 26.12
N GLY A 35 -20.37 -5.37 27.38
CA GLY A 35 -20.64 -6.60 28.12
C GLY A 35 -22.13 -6.98 28.07
N ALA A 36 -22.43 -8.01 27.29
CA ALA A 36 -23.70 -8.71 27.31
C ALA A 36 -23.44 -10.22 27.25
N GLU A 37 -24.28 -10.95 27.97
CA GLU A 37 -23.99 -12.21 28.63
C GLU A 37 -23.50 -13.35 27.72
N ASP A 38 -22.47 -14.00 28.25
CA ASP A 38 -21.70 -15.10 27.70
C ASP A 38 -22.56 -16.37 27.60
N THR A 39 -22.92 -16.78 26.38
CA THR A 39 -23.55 -18.09 26.13
C THR A 39 -22.59 -19.12 25.53
N CYS A 40 -21.30 -18.79 25.39
CA CYS A 40 -20.27 -19.72 24.94
C CYS A 40 -18.99 -19.48 25.75
N GLY A 41 -18.95 -20.05 26.96
CA GLY A 41 -17.93 -19.85 27.98
C GLY A 41 -16.48 -19.90 27.50
N VAL A 42 -15.97 -18.73 27.10
CA VAL A 42 -14.55 -18.42 27.00
C VAL A 42 -14.37 -17.09 27.75
N PRO A 43 -13.56 -17.02 28.81
CA PRO A 43 -13.49 -15.82 29.64
C PRO A 43 -13.16 -14.57 28.81
N ALA A 44 -14.07 -13.60 28.84
CA ALA A 44 -13.98 -12.31 28.16
C ALA A 44 -12.69 -11.50 28.46
N ALA A 45 -11.93 -11.91 29.48
CA ALA A 45 -10.66 -11.31 29.87
C ALA A 45 -9.50 -11.54 28.86
N ALA A 46 -9.59 -12.49 27.93
CA ALA A 46 -8.53 -12.76 26.95
C ALA A 46 -8.59 -11.87 25.69
N ALA A 47 -9.75 -11.28 25.38
CA ALA A 47 -10.00 -10.65 24.09
C ALA A 47 -9.69 -9.12 24.04
N ALA A 48 -9.63 -8.45 25.20
CA ALA A 48 -9.59 -6.99 25.26
C ALA A 48 -8.18 -6.36 25.34
N ALA A 49 -7.11 -7.15 25.32
CA ALA A 49 -5.74 -6.63 25.41
C ALA A 49 -4.71 -7.44 24.60
N ALA A 50 -5.15 -8.25 23.63
CA ALA A 50 -4.22 -8.92 22.73
C ALA A 50 -3.76 -7.91 21.66
N GLY A 51 -2.61 -7.27 21.88
CA GLY A 51 -1.90 -6.64 20.78
C GLY A 51 -1.88 -7.61 19.60
N ARG A 52 -2.32 -7.16 18.41
CA ARG A 52 -2.43 -8.04 17.24
C ARG A 52 -1.11 -8.79 17.10
N MET A 53 -1.19 -10.12 17.15
CA MET A 53 -0.01 -10.96 17.07
C MET A 53 0.64 -10.75 15.69
N GLU A 54 1.80 -10.10 15.67
CA GLU A 54 2.53 -9.77 14.43
C GLU A 54 3.49 -10.91 14.03
N GLU A 55 3.73 -11.85 14.94
CA GLU A 55 4.55 -13.03 14.75
C GLU A 55 3.72 -14.30 14.96
N TYR A 56 3.77 -15.23 14.00
CA TYR A 56 3.01 -16.47 14.04
C TYR A 56 3.93 -17.69 13.97
N GLY A 57 3.42 -18.84 14.42
CA GLY A 57 4.14 -20.11 14.37
C GLY A 57 5.46 -20.08 15.16
N GLY A 58 5.44 -19.47 16.35
CA GLY A 58 6.62 -19.37 17.23
C GLY A 58 7.68 -18.38 16.71
N GLY A 59 7.28 -17.28 16.08
CA GLY A 59 8.21 -16.28 15.54
C GLY A 59 8.76 -16.60 14.15
N ARG A 60 8.32 -17.69 13.53
CA ARG A 60 8.77 -18.11 12.19
C ARG A 60 8.14 -17.26 11.07
N ILE A 61 6.89 -16.86 11.23
CA ILE A 61 6.14 -16.08 10.25
C ILE A 61 6.01 -14.65 10.77
N LEU A 62 6.53 -13.69 10.03
CA LEU A 62 6.46 -12.27 10.38
C LEU A 62 5.43 -11.59 9.47
N ASN A 63 4.42 -10.96 10.06
CA ASN A 63 3.46 -10.17 9.33
C ASN A 63 3.99 -8.76 9.07
N ILE A 64 4.28 -8.47 7.80
CA ILE A 64 4.79 -7.16 7.35
C ILE A 64 3.71 -6.32 6.65
N THR A 65 2.44 -6.58 6.99
CA THR A 65 1.27 -5.87 6.49
C THR A 65 0.69 -4.97 7.56
N HIS A 66 0.45 -3.71 7.24
CA HIS A 66 -0.31 -2.83 8.13
C HIS A 66 -1.78 -3.25 8.19
N ALA A 67 -2.33 -3.28 9.39
CA ALA A 67 -3.77 -3.41 9.55
C ALA A 67 -4.49 -2.20 8.96
N TYR A 68 -5.53 -2.43 8.18
CA TYR A 68 -6.46 -1.38 7.77
C TYR A 68 -7.21 -0.87 9.01
N ARG A 69 -6.93 0.38 9.37
CA ARG A 69 -7.57 1.14 10.44
C ARG A 69 -8.08 2.43 9.83
N ALA A 70 -9.11 3.03 10.41
CA ALA A 70 -9.66 4.28 9.88
C ALA A 70 -8.67 5.45 9.90
N ASP A 71 -7.64 5.36 10.74
CA ASP A 71 -6.61 6.37 10.93
C ASP A 71 -5.28 6.06 10.22
N LEU A 72 -5.23 5.01 9.39
CA LEU A 72 -4.07 4.72 8.57
C LEU A 72 -3.82 5.91 7.63
N PRO A 73 -2.57 6.38 7.48
CA PRO A 73 -2.32 7.54 6.63
C PRO A 73 -2.64 7.19 5.17
N ALA A 74 -3.20 8.16 4.47
CA ALA A 74 -3.37 8.13 3.02
C ALA A 74 -2.42 9.16 2.38
N TYR A 75 -2.26 9.08 1.07
CA TYR A 75 -1.22 9.83 0.35
C TYR A 75 -1.29 11.35 0.55
N ALA A 76 -2.49 11.94 0.50
CA ALA A 76 -2.65 13.39 0.63
C ALA A 76 -2.29 13.88 2.06
N PRO A 77 -1.70 15.08 2.21
CA PRO A 77 -1.38 15.66 3.51
C PRO A 77 -2.59 15.71 4.44
N GLY A 78 -2.44 15.13 5.65
CA GLY A 78 -3.53 15.06 6.62
C GLY A 78 -4.64 14.05 6.27
N ALA A 79 -4.59 13.39 5.12
CA ALA A 79 -5.57 12.39 4.73
C ALA A 79 -5.32 11.06 5.45
N VAL A 80 -6.42 10.38 5.75
CA VAL A 80 -6.45 9.04 6.31
C VAL A 80 -7.37 8.18 5.46
N THR A 81 -7.23 6.87 5.55
CA THR A 81 -8.05 5.93 4.78
C THR A 81 -9.54 5.99 5.14
N GLY A 82 -9.87 6.42 6.36
CA GLY A 82 -11.25 6.37 6.86
C GLY A 82 -11.74 4.92 7.06
N PRO A 83 -13.00 4.73 7.48
CA PRO A 83 -13.56 3.39 7.62
C PRO A 83 -13.67 2.73 6.24
N VAL A 84 -12.81 1.74 5.98
CA VAL A 84 -12.80 1.02 4.71
C VAL A 84 -13.74 -0.18 4.70
N VAL A 85 -14.08 -0.73 5.89
CA VAL A 85 -15.05 -1.82 6.04
C VAL A 85 -16.27 -1.32 6.80
N ARG A 86 -17.47 -1.65 6.31
CA ARG A 86 -18.75 -1.37 6.98
C ARG A 86 -19.56 -2.64 7.11
N LEU A 87 -20.17 -2.88 8.27
CA LEU A 87 -21.17 -3.94 8.42
C LEU A 87 -22.47 -3.47 7.74
N ARG A 88 -22.87 -4.16 6.67
CA ARG A 88 -24.09 -3.89 5.91
C ARG A 88 -25.29 -4.62 6.50
N ASP A 89 -25.17 -5.93 6.70
CA ASP A 89 -26.21 -6.76 7.30
C ASP A 89 -25.70 -7.33 8.62
N SER A 90 -26.56 -7.37 9.64
CA SER A 90 -26.19 -7.80 11.00
C SER A 90 -27.20 -8.79 11.56
N MET A 91 -26.69 -9.90 12.08
CA MET A 91 -27.51 -10.90 12.76
C MET A 91 -28.21 -10.33 14.00
N ALA A 92 -27.63 -9.32 14.64
CA ALA A 92 -28.26 -8.59 15.74
C ALA A 92 -29.54 -7.84 15.29
N ASN A 93 -29.65 -7.54 14.00
CA ASN A 93 -30.83 -6.92 13.39
C ASN A 93 -31.75 -7.95 12.71
N GLY A 94 -31.57 -9.24 12.98
CA GLY A 94 -32.46 -10.32 12.51
C GLY A 94 -32.09 -10.92 11.16
N THR A 95 -30.95 -10.57 10.56
CA THR A 95 -30.46 -11.28 9.36
C THR A 95 -29.86 -12.64 9.73
N LEU A 96 -29.79 -13.58 8.77
CA LEU A 96 -29.24 -14.93 9.02
C LEU A 96 -27.70 -14.97 9.07
N TYR A 97 -27.05 -13.88 8.68
CA TYR A 97 -25.60 -13.75 8.60
C TYR A 97 -25.18 -12.29 8.76
N ASN A 98 -23.93 -12.09 9.16
CA ASN A 98 -23.26 -10.79 9.11
C ASN A 98 -22.64 -10.61 7.71
N LEU A 99 -22.89 -9.48 7.07
CA LEU A 99 -22.30 -9.14 5.78
C LEU A 99 -21.62 -7.79 5.87
N SER A 100 -20.33 -7.75 5.57
CA SER A 100 -19.56 -6.51 5.50
C SER A 100 -19.24 -6.14 4.06
N GLU A 101 -19.16 -4.85 3.79
CA GLU A 101 -18.70 -4.28 2.52
C GLU A 101 -17.32 -3.64 2.72
N LEU A 102 -16.45 -3.79 1.72
CA LEU A 102 -15.12 -3.17 1.66
C LEU A 102 -15.11 -2.11 0.54
N LYS A 103 -14.74 -0.87 0.85
CA LYS A 103 -14.55 0.22 -0.11
C LYS A 103 -13.29 1.00 0.22
N MET A 104 -12.35 1.04 -0.73
CA MET A 104 -11.05 1.70 -0.57
C MET A 104 -10.42 1.96 -1.94
N GLU A 105 -9.44 2.86 -1.99
CA GLU A 105 -8.52 2.96 -3.13
C GLU A 105 -7.51 1.80 -3.09
N CYS A 106 -7.03 1.35 -4.25
CA CYS A 106 -6.12 0.20 -4.34
C CYS A 106 -4.72 0.47 -3.77
N HIS A 107 -4.31 1.75 -3.71
CA HIS A 107 -3.02 2.23 -3.20
C HIS A 107 -3.09 2.69 -1.74
N MET A 108 -3.74 1.89 -0.89
CA MET A 108 -3.88 2.18 0.53
C MET A 108 -3.27 1.07 1.37
N GLY A 109 -2.55 1.45 2.43
CA GLY A 109 -2.03 0.52 3.42
C GLY A 109 -0.76 -0.18 2.96
N THR A 110 -0.78 -1.52 2.93
CA THR A 110 0.28 -2.31 2.29
C THR A 110 -0.28 -2.83 0.97
N GLN A 111 0.34 -2.43 -0.14
CA GLN A 111 -0.17 -2.69 -1.48
C GLN A 111 0.92 -3.14 -2.44
N VAL A 112 0.49 -3.63 -3.61
CA VAL A 112 1.34 -3.82 -4.77
C VAL A 112 0.86 -2.92 -5.88
N ASP A 113 1.81 -2.41 -6.67
CA ASP A 113 1.53 -1.60 -7.84
C ASP A 113 1.97 -2.35 -9.11
N ALA A 114 1.07 -2.39 -10.08
CA ALA A 114 1.34 -2.89 -11.42
C ALA A 114 1.86 -1.76 -12.33
N PRO A 115 2.60 -2.08 -13.41
CA PRO A 115 3.16 -1.07 -14.31
C PRO A 115 2.14 -0.10 -14.89
N GLY A 116 0.87 -0.50 -15.03
CA GLY A 116 -0.21 0.36 -15.48
C GLY A 116 -0.47 1.59 -14.60
N HIS A 117 -0.06 1.60 -13.33
CA HIS A 117 -0.35 2.69 -12.39
C HIS A 117 0.15 4.07 -12.88
N MET A 118 1.35 4.12 -13.45
CA MET A 118 1.95 5.37 -13.97
C MET A 118 2.44 5.24 -15.43
N ASN A 119 2.00 4.20 -16.16
CA ASN A 119 2.30 4.02 -17.57
C ASN A 119 1.03 3.67 -18.35
N GLN A 120 0.50 4.67 -19.07
CA GLN A 120 -0.75 4.55 -19.82
C GLN A 120 -0.71 3.43 -20.88
N SER A 121 0.41 3.24 -21.56
CA SER A 121 0.56 2.18 -22.56
C SER A 121 0.50 0.80 -21.92
N HIS A 122 1.09 0.63 -20.72
CA HIS A 122 0.98 -0.61 -19.95
C HIS A 122 -0.43 -0.84 -19.42
N TYR A 123 -1.11 0.19 -18.93
CA TYR A 123 -2.50 0.09 -18.51
C TYR A 123 -3.42 -0.32 -19.66
N ALA A 124 -3.28 0.33 -20.82
CA ALA A 124 -4.06 0.00 -22.02
C ALA A 124 -3.75 -1.41 -22.57
N ALA A 125 -2.52 -1.92 -22.37
CA ALA A 125 -2.14 -3.29 -22.67
C ALA A 125 -2.65 -4.31 -21.63
N GLY A 126 -3.30 -3.85 -20.56
CA GLY A 126 -3.81 -4.67 -19.47
C GLY A 126 -2.70 -5.31 -18.65
N LEU A 127 -1.55 -4.63 -18.47
CA LEU A 127 -0.53 -5.04 -17.50
C LEU A 127 -0.95 -4.59 -16.10
N ASP A 128 -2.00 -5.22 -15.60
CA ASP A 128 -2.65 -4.99 -14.32
C ASP A 128 -2.20 -6.01 -13.25
N VAL A 129 -2.74 -5.90 -12.05
CA VAL A 129 -2.39 -6.80 -10.93
C VAL A 129 -2.74 -8.27 -11.16
N ASP A 130 -3.70 -8.58 -12.04
CA ASP A 130 -4.08 -9.96 -12.38
C ASP A 130 -2.97 -10.70 -13.14
N LYS A 131 -2.10 -9.95 -13.83
CA LYS A 131 -1.02 -10.50 -14.67
C LYS A 131 0.37 -10.37 -14.04
N LEU A 132 0.45 -9.91 -12.80
CA LEU A 132 1.73 -9.84 -12.10
C LEU A 132 2.33 -11.24 -11.93
N ASP A 133 3.66 -11.30 -12.06
CA ASP A 133 4.41 -12.54 -11.91
C ASP A 133 4.38 -12.98 -10.43
N LEU A 134 3.59 -14.04 -10.16
CA LEU A 134 3.47 -14.61 -8.82
C LEU A 134 4.78 -15.22 -8.33
N ASP A 135 5.68 -15.68 -9.22
CA ASP A 135 7.00 -16.09 -8.81
C ASP A 135 7.76 -14.88 -8.28
N LEU A 136 7.72 -13.72 -8.96
CA LEU A 136 8.36 -12.49 -8.42
C LEU A 136 7.77 -12.04 -7.07
N LEU A 137 6.51 -12.31 -6.80
CA LEU A 137 5.85 -11.99 -5.53
C LEU A 137 6.12 -13.02 -4.41
N ASN A 138 6.71 -14.18 -4.73
CA ASN A 138 6.98 -15.27 -3.79
C ASN A 138 8.41 -15.81 -3.94
N GLY A 139 9.23 -15.72 -2.90
CA GLY A 139 10.56 -16.34 -2.92
C GLY A 139 11.60 -15.63 -2.07
N PRO A 140 12.89 -16.00 -2.23
CA PRO A 140 13.97 -15.39 -1.48
C PRO A 140 14.00 -13.87 -1.68
N THR A 141 14.09 -13.14 -0.57
CA THR A 141 14.21 -11.68 -0.52
C THR A 141 15.30 -11.28 0.46
N LEU A 142 15.88 -10.11 0.22
CA LEU A 142 16.80 -9.45 1.13
C LEU A 142 16.13 -8.21 1.72
N LEU A 143 16.02 -8.13 3.04
CA LEU A 143 15.67 -6.90 3.75
C LEU A 143 16.97 -6.14 4.08
N VAL A 144 17.07 -4.90 3.62
CA VAL A 144 18.22 -4.01 3.87
C VAL A 144 17.80 -2.74 4.61
N ASP A 145 18.74 -2.16 5.35
CA ASP A 145 18.61 -0.85 5.96
C ASP A 145 19.24 0.22 5.08
N THR A 146 18.48 1.26 4.73
CA THR A 146 19.01 2.42 3.97
C THR A 146 19.69 3.43 4.88
N PRO A 147 20.59 4.29 4.35
CA PRO A 147 21.10 5.42 5.13
C PRO A 147 19.95 6.29 5.67
N ARG A 148 20.06 6.72 6.93
CA ARG A 148 18.99 7.43 7.66
C ARG A 148 18.97 8.95 7.46
N ASN A 149 19.92 9.48 6.70
CA ASN A 149 20.12 10.91 6.50
C ASN A 149 19.87 11.37 5.06
N THR A 150 19.34 10.50 4.19
CA THR A 150 19.13 10.82 2.78
C THR A 150 18.00 9.98 2.17
N ASN A 151 17.50 10.43 1.03
CA ASN A 151 16.69 9.62 0.13
C ASN A 151 17.54 8.49 -0.50
N ILE A 152 16.87 7.53 -1.13
CA ILE A 152 17.54 6.43 -1.81
C ILE A 152 18.02 6.95 -3.18
N THR A 153 19.18 7.62 -3.16
CA THR A 153 19.92 8.14 -4.33
C THR A 153 20.77 7.06 -4.98
N ALA A 154 21.37 7.34 -6.14
CA ALA A 154 22.32 6.43 -6.79
C ALA A 154 23.48 6.04 -5.84
N LYS A 155 24.05 7.03 -5.13
CA LYS A 155 25.12 6.82 -4.15
C LYS A 155 24.65 5.98 -2.96
N ALA A 156 23.43 6.22 -2.47
CA ALA A 156 22.85 5.41 -1.41
C ALA A 156 22.68 3.96 -1.86
N MET A 157 22.12 3.72 -3.05
CA MET A 157 21.98 2.39 -3.63
C MET A 157 23.32 1.68 -3.80
N GLU A 158 24.33 2.36 -4.34
CA GLU A 158 25.68 1.82 -4.49
C GLU A 158 26.26 1.39 -3.13
N SER A 159 26.10 2.23 -2.10
CA SER A 159 26.60 1.93 -0.75
C SER A 159 25.97 0.70 -0.08
N LEU A 160 24.78 0.27 -0.52
CA LEU A 160 24.11 -0.90 0.05
C LEU A 160 24.81 -2.21 -0.33
N ASN A 161 25.67 -2.20 -1.36
CA ASN A 161 26.46 -3.35 -1.81
C ASN A 161 25.60 -4.63 -1.99
N ILE A 162 24.40 -4.47 -2.56
CA ILE A 162 23.47 -5.59 -2.76
C ILE A 162 24.10 -6.60 -3.73
N PRO A 163 24.24 -7.89 -3.36
CA PRO A 163 24.84 -8.90 -4.22
C PRO A 163 24.07 -9.08 -5.54
N LYS A 164 24.82 -9.33 -6.62
CA LYS A 164 24.24 -9.79 -7.90
C LYS A 164 23.45 -11.09 -7.70
N GLY A 165 22.40 -11.27 -8.50
CA GLY A 165 21.46 -12.39 -8.40
C GLY A 165 20.31 -12.20 -7.40
N VAL A 166 20.36 -11.19 -6.52
CA VAL A 166 19.24 -10.85 -5.64
C VAL A 166 18.10 -10.24 -6.47
N ARG A 167 16.96 -10.93 -6.50
CA ARG A 167 15.78 -10.54 -7.32
C ARG A 167 14.75 -9.70 -6.57
N ARG A 168 14.74 -9.72 -5.23
CA ARG A 168 13.72 -9.06 -4.39
C ARG A 168 14.37 -8.38 -3.22
N VAL A 169 14.15 -7.08 -3.06
CA VAL A 169 14.73 -6.33 -1.95
C VAL A 169 13.65 -5.49 -1.28
N LEU A 170 13.60 -5.58 0.05
CA LEU A 170 12.80 -4.70 0.89
C LEU A 170 13.73 -3.65 1.50
N PHE A 171 13.40 -2.38 1.33
CA PHE A 171 14.17 -1.25 1.80
C PHE A 171 13.50 -0.68 3.04
N ARG A 172 14.11 -0.94 4.21
CA ARG A 172 13.71 -0.26 5.45
C ARG A 172 14.45 1.05 5.58
N THR A 173 13.69 2.11 5.80
CA THR A 173 14.18 3.48 5.78
C THR A 173 13.95 4.18 7.12
N LEU A 174 14.23 5.49 7.16
CA LEU A 174 13.88 6.33 8.29
C LEU A 174 12.35 6.40 8.53
N ASN A 175 11.52 6.00 7.56
CA ASN A 175 10.05 6.03 7.69
C ASN A 175 9.57 5.10 8.81
N THR A 176 10.11 3.87 8.88
CA THR A 176 9.84 2.92 9.97
C THR A 176 10.28 3.50 11.31
N ASP A 177 11.47 4.10 11.40
CA ASP A 177 12.00 4.68 12.64
C ASP A 177 11.13 5.85 13.13
N ARG A 178 10.64 6.67 12.19
CA ARG A 178 9.71 7.79 12.44
C ARG A 178 8.27 7.33 12.68
N LYS A 179 7.98 6.04 12.55
CA LYS A 179 6.65 5.42 12.68
C LYS A 179 5.61 6.11 11.80
N LEU A 180 5.95 6.45 10.56
CA LEU A 180 5.07 7.28 9.71
C LEU A 180 3.73 6.59 9.40
N MET A 181 3.71 5.28 9.20
CA MET A 181 2.46 4.49 9.01
C MET A 181 1.59 4.39 10.28
N TRP A 182 2.08 4.87 11.42
CA TRP A 182 1.35 4.94 12.69
C TRP A 182 0.87 6.35 13.03
N LYS A 183 1.18 7.34 12.18
CA LYS A 183 0.70 8.72 12.31
C LYS A 183 -0.56 8.92 11.49
N LYS A 184 -1.38 9.88 11.93
CA LYS A 184 -2.51 10.38 11.14
C LYS A 184 -1.97 11.35 10.09
N GLY A 185 -2.46 11.20 8.86
CA GLY A 185 -2.05 12.03 7.74
C GLY A 185 -0.80 11.54 7.03
N GLY A 186 -0.78 11.64 5.70
CA GLY A 186 0.44 11.49 4.91
C GLY A 186 1.48 12.55 5.30
N ASP A 187 2.72 12.12 5.48
CA ASP A 187 3.89 12.96 5.72
C ASP A 187 4.72 12.97 4.44
N LEU A 188 4.75 14.11 3.73
CA LEU A 188 5.44 14.24 2.44
C LEU A 188 6.96 14.34 2.54
N SER A 189 7.52 14.41 3.76
CA SER A 189 8.98 14.41 3.99
C SER A 189 9.55 13.00 4.20
N TYR A 190 8.81 11.99 3.77
CA TYR A 190 9.21 10.59 3.84
C TYR A 190 10.41 10.30 2.93
N VAL A 191 11.14 9.25 3.29
CA VAL A 191 12.25 8.73 2.51
C VAL A 191 11.71 7.83 1.39
N GLY A 192 12.21 8.03 0.18
CA GLY A 192 11.95 7.14 -0.95
C GLY A 192 13.07 7.22 -1.98
N PHE A 193 12.88 6.56 -3.12
CA PHE A 193 13.79 6.63 -4.25
C PHE A 193 13.74 7.99 -4.92
N THR A 194 14.91 8.55 -5.21
CA THR A 194 15.05 9.60 -6.22
C THR A 194 15.11 8.97 -7.61
N GLU A 195 14.97 9.79 -8.64
CA GLU A 195 15.05 9.31 -10.03
C GLU A 195 16.39 8.62 -10.33
N ASP A 196 17.51 9.21 -9.91
CA ASP A 196 18.84 8.64 -10.10
C ASP A 196 19.04 7.35 -9.29
N GLY A 197 18.43 7.24 -8.11
CA GLY A 197 18.46 6.01 -7.31
C GLY A 197 17.68 4.87 -7.95
N ALA A 198 16.49 5.17 -8.47
CA ALA A 198 15.70 4.20 -9.24
C ALA A 198 16.45 3.75 -10.50
N GLN A 199 17.05 4.69 -11.23
CA GLN A 199 17.82 4.41 -12.44
C GLN A 199 19.05 3.55 -12.13
N TRP A 200 19.78 3.90 -11.06
CA TRP A 200 20.93 3.11 -10.63
C TRP A 200 20.53 1.67 -10.30
N LEU A 201 19.43 1.46 -9.56
CA LEU A 201 18.92 0.13 -9.24
C LEU A 201 18.65 -0.68 -10.51
N VAL A 202 17.93 -0.08 -11.46
CA VAL A 202 17.58 -0.69 -12.74
C VAL A 202 18.82 -1.11 -13.53
N ASP A 203 19.83 -0.24 -13.61
CA ASP A 203 21.00 -0.46 -14.46
C ASP A 203 22.03 -1.39 -13.81
N ASN A 204 22.11 -1.41 -12.48
CA ASN A 204 23.22 -2.02 -11.75
C ASN A 204 22.83 -3.24 -10.93
N THR A 205 21.58 -3.68 -10.93
CA THR A 205 21.14 -4.82 -10.12
C THR A 205 20.25 -5.80 -10.90
N ASP A 206 20.02 -6.98 -10.32
CA ASP A 206 19.08 -7.98 -10.86
C ASP A 206 17.69 -7.87 -10.19
N ILE A 207 17.44 -6.80 -9.44
CA ILE A 207 16.24 -6.62 -8.63
C ILE A 207 15.02 -6.42 -9.54
N LYS A 208 13.93 -7.12 -9.21
CA LYS A 208 12.64 -7.13 -9.91
C LYS A 208 11.45 -6.95 -8.98
N LEU A 209 11.64 -7.06 -7.67
CA LEU A 209 10.67 -6.61 -6.67
C LEU A 209 11.35 -5.61 -5.75
N VAL A 210 10.76 -4.42 -5.62
CA VAL A 210 11.22 -3.33 -4.77
C VAL A 210 10.15 -3.08 -3.71
N GLY A 211 10.45 -3.41 -2.46
CA GLY A 211 9.58 -3.16 -1.31
C GLY A 211 10.00 -1.90 -0.55
N ILE A 212 9.06 -1.03 -0.18
CA ILE A 212 9.32 0.16 0.64
C ILE A 212 8.41 0.20 1.86
N ASP A 213 8.84 0.87 2.92
CA ASP A 213 8.16 0.94 4.21
C ASP A 213 7.24 2.16 4.41
N TYR A 214 6.76 2.77 3.32
CA TYR A 214 5.81 3.87 3.38
C TYR A 214 4.89 3.94 2.16
N LEU A 215 3.98 4.91 2.13
CA LEU A 215 2.89 5.08 1.15
C LEU A 215 3.34 5.15 -0.31
N SER A 216 4.63 5.32 -0.57
CA SER A 216 5.17 5.39 -1.92
C SER A 216 6.64 4.98 -1.97
N VAL A 217 7.06 4.29 -3.04
CA VAL A 217 8.45 3.90 -3.29
C VAL A 217 9.32 5.09 -3.63
N ALA A 218 8.73 6.14 -4.20
CA ALA A 218 9.44 7.32 -4.67
C ALA A 218 9.36 8.43 -3.63
N ALA A 219 10.47 9.15 -3.41
CA ALA A 219 10.46 10.36 -2.60
C ALA A 219 9.51 11.39 -3.23
N TYR A 220 8.87 12.23 -2.42
CA TYR A 220 7.80 13.12 -2.89
C TYR A 220 8.19 13.98 -4.11
N ASP A 221 9.36 14.63 -4.09
CA ASP A 221 9.86 15.47 -5.19
C ASP A 221 10.20 14.68 -6.46
N HIS A 222 10.32 13.35 -6.35
CA HIS A 222 10.60 12.41 -7.43
C HIS A 222 9.45 11.43 -7.67
N LEU A 223 8.26 11.71 -7.11
CA LEU A 223 7.12 10.79 -7.11
C LEU A 223 6.90 10.23 -8.52
N ILE A 224 6.75 11.10 -9.50
CA ILE A 224 6.46 10.65 -10.87
C ILE A 224 7.70 10.08 -11.54
N THR A 225 8.86 10.75 -11.43
CA THR A 225 10.03 10.37 -12.25
C THR A 225 10.63 9.03 -11.82
N ALA A 226 10.70 8.72 -10.53
CA ALA A 226 11.18 7.42 -10.06
C ALA A 226 10.21 6.27 -10.39
N HIS A 227 8.89 6.46 -10.26
CA HIS A 227 7.91 5.45 -10.71
C HIS A 227 8.03 5.19 -12.21
N VAL A 228 8.19 6.24 -13.02
CA VAL A 228 8.36 6.09 -14.46
C VAL A 228 9.62 5.29 -14.80
N VAL A 229 10.72 5.46 -14.05
CA VAL A 229 11.91 4.63 -14.23
C VAL A 229 11.61 3.15 -13.97
N PHE A 230 10.95 2.82 -12.85
CA PHE A 230 10.58 1.44 -12.54
C PHE A 230 9.60 0.85 -13.56
N PHE A 231 8.53 1.57 -13.89
CA PHE A 231 7.43 1.07 -14.74
C PHE A 231 7.68 1.21 -16.24
N LYS A 232 8.78 1.81 -16.68
CA LYS A 232 9.28 1.59 -18.06
C LYS A 232 9.64 0.12 -18.29
N ILE A 233 9.95 -0.61 -17.23
CA ILE A 233 10.31 -2.02 -17.28
C ILE A 233 9.11 -2.84 -16.79
N PRO A 234 8.47 -3.66 -17.65
CA PRO A 234 7.24 -4.36 -17.28
C PRO A 234 7.42 -5.44 -16.21
N ASN A 235 8.66 -5.82 -15.88
CA ASN A 235 8.97 -6.88 -14.92
C ASN A 235 9.54 -6.38 -13.59
N ILE A 236 9.36 -5.09 -13.26
CA ILE A 236 9.60 -4.56 -11.92
C ILE A 236 8.27 -4.37 -11.20
N ILE A 237 8.16 -5.00 -10.03
CA ILE A 237 6.98 -4.95 -9.16
C ILE A 237 7.33 -4.09 -7.94
N LEU A 238 6.44 -3.15 -7.61
CA LEU A 238 6.60 -2.29 -6.45
C LEU A 238 5.64 -2.76 -5.36
N VAL A 239 6.17 -2.88 -4.14
CA VAL A 239 5.38 -3.20 -2.95
C VAL A 239 5.56 -2.05 -1.96
N GLU A 240 4.47 -1.42 -1.60
CA GLU A 240 4.49 -0.19 -0.81
C GLU A 240 3.80 -0.37 0.54
N GLY A 241 4.13 0.52 1.46
CA GLY A 241 3.57 0.55 2.81
C GLY A 241 3.84 -0.72 3.60
N LEU A 242 5.05 -1.28 3.51
CA LEU A 242 5.45 -2.44 4.31
C LEU A 242 5.63 -2.08 5.79
N LYS A 243 5.13 -2.95 6.67
CA LYS A 243 5.32 -2.85 8.12
C LYS A 243 6.62 -3.57 8.54
N LEU A 244 7.75 -2.85 8.55
CA LEU A 244 9.07 -3.41 8.82
C LEU A 244 9.59 -3.14 10.25
N ASP A 245 8.70 -2.75 11.16
CA ASP A 245 8.97 -2.58 12.58
C ASP A 245 9.59 -3.85 13.17
N ASP A 246 10.73 -3.73 13.86
CA ASP A 246 11.40 -4.80 14.62
C ASP A 246 11.84 -6.04 13.81
N VAL A 247 11.73 -6.02 12.48
CA VAL A 247 12.22 -7.09 11.59
C VAL A 247 13.73 -6.96 11.40
N LYS A 248 14.52 -8.00 11.68
CA LYS A 248 15.98 -7.91 11.47
C LYS A 248 16.31 -7.85 9.97
N ALA A 249 17.28 -7.03 9.58
CA ALA A 249 17.79 -7.08 8.20
C ALA A 249 18.41 -8.45 7.92
N GLY A 250 18.25 -8.95 6.68
CA GLY A 250 18.68 -10.30 6.32
C GLY A 250 17.83 -10.95 5.24
N ILE A 251 18.06 -12.24 5.03
CA ILE A 251 17.38 -13.03 4.00
C ILE A 251 16.15 -13.69 4.59
N TYR A 252 15.06 -13.67 3.83
CA TYR A 252 13.79 -14.29 4.16
C TYR A 252 13.15 -14.92 2.93
N MET A 253 12.14 -15.75 3.15
CA MET A 253 11.17 -16.09 2.12
C MET A 253 10.01 -15.09 2.16
N LEU A 254 9.86 -14.31 1.09
CA LEU A 254 8.78 -13.34 0.90
C LEU A 254 7.54 -14.03 0.34
N HIS A 255 6.38 -13.64 0.83
CA HIS A 255 5.10 -13.95 0.21
C HIS A 255 4.23 -12.69 0.24
N CYS A 256 4.04 -12.05 -0.91
CA CYS A 256 3.18 -10.89 -1.10
C CYS A 256 2.04 -11.27 -2.05
N LEU A 257 0.86 -11.59 -1.53
CA LEU A 257 -0.25 -12.09 -2.36
C LEU A 257 -1.33 -11.01 -2.54
N PRO A 258 -1.47 -10.42 -3.75
CA PRO A 258 -2.52 -9.46 -4.03
C PRO A 258 -3.88 -10.11 -4.22
N LEU A 259 -4.94 -9.32 -3.99
CA LEU A 259 -6.25 -9.67 -4.53
C LEU A 259 -6.17 -9.71 -6.06
N ARG A 260 -6.83 -10.71 -6.65
CA ARG A 260 -6.90 -10.91 -8.08
C ARG A 260 -7.93 -9.97 -8.72
N LEU A 261 -7.55 -8.70 -8.91
CA LEU A 261 -8.42 -7.64 -9.41
C LEU A 261 -8.16 -7.38 -10.91
N VAL A 262 -9.08 -7.79 -11.76
CA VAL A 262 -8.99 -7.58 -13.22
C VAL A 262 -9.13 -6.10 -13.54
N GLY A 263 -8.19 -5.55 -14.32
CA GLY A 263 -8.19 -4.15 -14.76
C GLY A 263 -7.71 -3.15 -13.69
N SER A 264 -7.16 -3.60 -12.57
CA SER A 264 -6.69 -2.73 -11.48
C SER A 264 -5.19 -2.47 -11.56
N GLU A 265 -4.78 -1.22 -11.42
CA GLU A 265 -3.36 -0.80 -11.43
C GLU A 265 -2.59 -1.14 -10.15
N GLY A 266 -3.30 -1.50 -9.09
CA GLY A 266 -2.78 -1.83 -7.79
C GLY A 266 -3.75 -2.74 -7.05
N SER A 267 -3.30 -3.26 -5.91
CA SER A 267 -4.11 -4.16 -5.09
C SER A 267 -3.61 -4.12 -3.65
N PRO A 268 -4.50 -4.05 -2.65
CA PRO A 268 -4.11 -4.30 -1.28
C PRO A 268 -3.60 -5.74 -1.15
N ILE A 269 -2.54 -5.92 -0.38
CA ILE A 269 -1.89 -7.23 -0.25
C ILE A 269 -1.74 -7.64 1.20
N ARG A 270 -1.75 -8.96 1.43
CA ARG A 270 -1.15 -9.52 2.64
C ARG A 270 0.27 -9.95 2.29
N CYS A 271 1.24 -9.26 2.87
CA CYS A 271 2.64 -9.63 2.76
C CYS A 271 3.23 -10.12 4.09
N ILE A 272 3.95 -11.24 4.01
CA ILE A 272 4.62 -11.90 5.15
C ILE A 272 6.05 -12.28 4.79
N LEU A 273 6.87 -12.47 5.83
CA LEU A 273 8.18 -13.09 5.75
C LEU A 273 8.19 -14.41 6.50
N ILE A 274 8.91 -15.39 5.97
CA ILE A 274 9.22 -16.65 6.66
C ILE A 274 10.74 -16.74 6.84
N LYS A 275 11.16 -16.99 8.09
CA LYS A 275 12.57 -17.24 8.46
C LYS A 275 13.07 -18.57 7.93
#